data_AF-A0A062VX58-F1
#
_entry.id   AF-A0A062VX58-F1
#
_cell.length_a   1.000
_cell.length_b   1.000
_cell.length_c   1.000
_cell.angle_alpha   90.00
_cell.angle_beta   90.00
_cell.angle_gamma   90.00
#
_symmetry.space_group_name_H-M   'P 1'
#
loop_
_entity.id
_entity.type
_entity.pdbx_description
1 polymer ?
#
loop_
_entity_poly.entity_id
_entity_poly.type
_entity_poly.pdbx_seq_one_letter_code
_entity_poly.pdbx_strand_id
1 'polypeptide(L)' 'MQNTEERIELARAGALSFAKDQGSSPTAAEAFADDYVCVLEDRAHEVRYPDLADPTPEEVWFS' A
#
# COMPACT_ATOMS: atom_id res chain seq x y z
N MET A 1 19.80 -0.60 -8.13
CA MET A 1 18.58 -1.39 -7.90
C MET A 1 18.01 -0.87 -6.61
N GLN A 2 16.84 -0.24 -6.62
CA GLN A 2 16.16 0.07 -5.36
C GLN A 2 15.79 -1.26 -4.71
N ASN A 3 16.08 -1.40 -3.42
CA ASN A 3 15.81 -2.64 -2.70
C ASN A 3 14.29 -2.79 -2.56
N THR A 4 13.75 -4.00 -2.69
CA THR A 4 12.31 -4.26 -2.56
C THR A 4 11.77 -3.72 -1.22
N GLU A 5 12.59 -3.78 -0.18
CA GLU A 5 12.34 -3.20 1.14
C GLU A 5 12.12 -1.68 1.10
N GLU A 6 12.96 -0.93 0.36
CA GLU A 6 12.82 0.53 0.24
C GLU A 6 11.51 0.92 -0.47
N ARG A 7 11.07 0.11 -1.45
CA ARG A 7 9.79 0.33 -2.13
C ARG A 7 8.61 0.10 -1.20
N ILE A 8 8.66 -0.95 -0.39
CA ILE A 8 7.61 -1.29 0.58
C ILE A 8 7.53 -0.22 1.67
N GLU A 9 8.67 0.24 2.20
CA GLU A 9 8.69 1.30 3.21
C GLU A 9 8.09 2.61 2.68
N LEU A 10 8.42 3.00 1.43
CA LEU A 10 7.84 4.17 0.78
C LEU A 10 6.32 4.01 0.57
N ALA A 11 5.87 2.84 0.14
CA ALA A 11 4.45 2.53 -0.06
C ALA A 11 3.66 2.62 1.26
N ARG A 12 4.20 2.01 2.32
CA ARG A 12 3.62 2.06 3.68
C ARG A 12 3.54 3.49 4.20
N ALA A 13 4.59 4.28 4.04
CA ALA A 13 4.61 5.68 4.46
C ALA A 13 3.56 6.51 3.70
N GLY A 14 3.40 6.27 2.39
CA GLY A 14 2.37 6.91 1.57
C GLY A 14 0.96 6.56 2.02
N ALA A 15 0.67 5.27 2.25
CA ALA A 15 -0.62 4.81 2.72
C ALA A 15 -0.96 5.33 4.13
N LEU A 16 0.03 5.37 5.02
CA LEU A 16 -0.13 5.93 6.37
C LEU A 16 -0.46 7.42 6.33
N SER A 17 0.24 8.18 5.47
CA SER A 17 -0.05 9.62 5.30
C SER A 17 -1.46 9.82 4.77
N PHE A 18 -1.83 9.06 3.73
CA PHE A 18 -3.17 9.11 3.14
C PHE A 18 -4.26 8.83 4.18
N ALA A 19 -4.16 7.74 4.95
CA ALA A 19 -5.17 7.39 5.94
C ALA A 19 -5.29 8.42 7.07
N LYS A 20 -4.18 9.07 7.45
CA LYS A 20 -4.19 10.19 8.40
C LYS A 20 -4.88 11.42 7.82
N ASP A 21 -4.64 11.74 6.56
CA ASP A 21 -5.29 12.86 5.86
C ASP A 21 -6.81 12.64 5.71
N GLN A 22 -7.26 11.38 5.64
CA GLN A 22 -8.68 11.00 5.70
C GLN A 22 -9.30 11.13 7.11
N GLY A 23 -8.51 11.48 8.13
CA GLY A 23 -8.99 11.66 9.51
C GLY A 23 -9.07 10.37 10.32
N SER A 24 -8.39 9.30 9.89
CA SER A 24 -8.36 8.04 10.62
C SER A 24 -7.60 8.16 11.93
N SER A 25 -7.97 7.34 12.92
CA SER A 25 -7.18 7.22 14.15
C SER A 25 -5.77 6.66 13.81
N PRO A 26 -4.74 6.95 14.64
CA PRO A 26 -3.39 6.43 14.39
C PRO A 26 -3.36 4.92 14.20
N THR A 27 -4.10 4.17 15.02
CA THR A 27 -4.19 2.71 14.94
C THR A 27 -4.86 2.24 13.64
N ALA A 28 -5.93 2.91 13.20
CA ALA A 28 -6.60 2.56 11.95
C ALA A 28 -5.73 2.90 10.72
N ALA A 29 -4.99 4.01 10.77
CA ALA A 29 -4.08 4.40 9.70
C ALA A 29 -2.88 3.45 9.59
N GLU A 30 -2.36 2.95 10.71
CA GLU A 30 -1.32 1.91 10.73
C GLU A 30 -1.81 0.59 10.17
N ALA A 31 -3.00 0.14 10.61
CA ALA A 31 -3.62 -1.08 10.09
C ALA A 31 -3.84 -1.01 8.57
N PHE A 32 -4.35 0.11 8.07
CA PHE A 32 -4.51 0.32 6.63
C PHE A 32 -3.16 0.31 5.88
N ALA A 33 -2.13 0.94 6.42
CA ALA A 33 -0.82 0.97 5.79
C ALA A 33 -0.19 -0.43 5.70
N ASP A 34 -0.40 -1.27 6.72
CA ASP A 34 0.04 -2.66 6.72
C ASP A 34 -0.75 -3.49 5.70
N ASP A 35 -2.08 -3.38 5.68
CA ASP A 35 -2.95 -4.07 4.71
C ASP A 35 -2.61 -3.68 3.26
N TYR A 36 -2.35 -2.39 3.02
CA TYR A 36 -1.98 -1.88 1.70
C TYR A 36 -0.67 -2.52 1.18
N VAL A 37 0.33 -2.69 2.05
CA VAL A 37 1.57 -3.39 1.68
C VAL A 37 1.28 -4.83 1.27
N CYS A 38 0.44 -5.55 2.02
CA CYS A 38 0.07 -6.92 1.67
C CYS A 38 -0.59 -7.00 0.29
N VAL A 39 -1.47 -6.05 -0.05
CA VAL A 39 -2.08 -5.97 -1.39
C VAL A 39 -1.03 -5.80 -2.49
N LEU A 40 0.00 -4.97 -2.26
CA LEU A 40 1.09 -4.80 -3.23
C LEU A 40 1.92 -6.06 -3.39
N GLU A 41 2.23 -6.75 -2.29
CA GLU A 41 2.95 -8.02 -2.34
C GLU A 41 2.16 -9.09 -3.08
N ASP A 42 0.86 -9.22 -2.82
CA ASP A 42 -0.01 -10.17 -3.53
C ASP A 42 -0.07 -9.87 -5.02
N ARG A 43 -0.21 -8.58 -5.39
CA ARG A 43 -0.17 -8.10 -6.80
C ARG A 43 1.14 -8.45 -7.48
N ALA A 44 2.28 -8.25 -6.80
CA ALA A 44 3.59 -8.56 -7.35
C ALA A 44 3.78 -10.08 -7.61
N HIS A 45 3.07 -10.93 -6.87
CA HIS A 45 3.11 -12.39 -7.05
C HIS A 45 2.02 -12.92 -8.02
N GLU A 46 1.03 -12.11 -8.41
CA GLU A 46 0.03 -12.49 -9.40
C GLU A 46 0.61 -12.52 -10.83
N VAL A 47 0.99 -13.72 -11.29
CA VAL A 47 1.47 -14.02 -12.65
C VAL A 47 0.48 -13.58 -13.76
N ARG A 48 -0.78 -13.33 -13.41
CA ARG A 48 -1.84 -12.97 -14.36
C ARG A 48 -1.72 -11.55 -14.92
N TYR A 49 -1.10 -10.63 -14.18
CA TYR A 49 -1.07 -9.22 -14.54
C TYR A 49 0.30 -8.56 -14.29
N PRO A 50 1.38 -9.06 -14.90
CA PRO A 50 2.75 -8.58 -14.64
C PRO A 50 2.97 -7.13 -15.10
N ASP A 51 2.15 -6.63 -16.03
CA ASP A 51 2.25 -5.27 -16.57
C ASP A 51 1.28 -4.28 -15.92
N LEU A 52 0.45 -4.75 -14.98
CA LEU A 52 -0.53 -3.89 -14.34
C LEU A 52 0.14 -3.10 -13.23
N ALA A 53 -0.05 -1.79 -13.25
CA ALA A 53 0.51 -0.91 -12.22
C ALA A 53 0.02 -1.29 -10.82
N ASP A 54 0.89 -1.10 -9.84
CA ASP A 54 0.56 -1.22 -8.42
C ASP A 54 -0.63 -0.30 -8.09
N PRO A 55 -1.65 -0.78 -7.36
CA PRO A 55 -2.78 0.06 -6.95
C PRO A 55 -2.30 1.16 -6.02
N THR A 56 -2.92 2.33 -6.09
CA THR A 56 -2.68 3.45 -5.18
C THR A 56 -3.42 3.25 -3.84
N PRO A 57 -3.02 3.95 -2.76
CA PRO A 57 -3.73 3.88 -1.49
C PRO A 57 -5.21 4.27 -1.61
N GLU A 58 -5.53 5.23 -2.47
CA GLU A 58 -6.91 5.68 -2.71
C GLU A 58 -7.77 4.57 -3.34
N GLU A 59 -7.21 3.78 -4.26
CA GLU A 59 -7.91 2.67 -4.91
C GLU A 59 -8.20 1.51 -3.95
N VAL A 60 -7.37 1.32 -2.91
CA VAL A 60 -7.56 0.27 -1.89
C VAL A 60 -8.48 0.72 -0.76
N TRP A 61 -8.53 2.01 -0.43
CA TRP A 61 -9.28 2.56 0.71
C TRP A 61 -10.80 2.30 0.67
N PHE A 62 -11.38 2.16 -0.53
CA PHE A 62 -12.82 1.92 -0.72
C PHE A 62 -13.17 0.47 -1.07
N SER A 63 -12.16 -0.42 -1.11
CA SER A 63 -12.33 -1.85 -1.36
C SER A 63 -12.82 -2.60 -0.12
#